data_AF-A0A967D2V6-F1
#
_entry.id   AF-A0A967D2V6-F1
#
_cell.length_a   1.000
_cell.length_b   1.000
_cell.length_c   1.000
_cell.angle_alpha   90.00
_cell.angle_beta   90.00
_cell.angle_gamma   90.00
#
_symmetry.space_group_name_H-M   'P 1'
#
loop_
_entity.id
_entity.type
_entity.pdbx_description
1 polymer ?
#
loop_
_entity_poly.entity_id
_entity_poly.type
_entity_poly.pdbx_seq_one_letter_code
_entity_poly.pdbx_strand_id
1 'polypeptide(L)'
;MPSQPHSSAIGKPLRDGDADRLASAIPLNPHLGGTLGRYANRIARGRISIDGVEHRLDVNKDGNTLHGGRRGFDRQVWKIIELVDDDDLATITFELTSPDGDMGFPGTVTAQ
;
A
#
# COMPACT_ATOMS: atom_id res chain seq x y z
N MET A 1 -14.80 -51.01 14.34
CA MET A 1 -13.57 -50.70 13.59
C MET A 1 -13.21 -49.25 13.88
N PRO A 2 -12.03 -48.93 14.45
CA PRO A 2 -11.64 -47.55 14.66
C PRO A 2 -10.99 -47.00 13.39
N SER A 3 -11.58 -45.95 12.82
CA SER A 3 -10.99 -45.17 11.73
C SER A 3 -9.79 -44.39 12.23
N GLN A 4 -8.65 -44.53 11.55
CA GLN A 4 -7.45 -43.73 11.81
C GLN A 4 -7.67 -42.27 11.41
N PRO A 5 -7.01 -41.30 12.09
CA PRO A 5 -6.98 -39.93 11.62
C PRO A 5 -6.03 -39.80 10.43
N HIS A 6 -6.52 -39.18 9.35
CA HIS A 6 -5.70 -38.77 8.21
C HIS A 6 -4.76 -37.64 8.64
N SER A 7 -3.46 -37.92 8.60
CA SER A 7 -2.40 -36.91 8.65
C SER A 7 -2.48 -36.03 7.41
N SER A 8 -3.04 -34.83 7.52
CA SER A 8 -2.87 -33.78 6.51
C SER A 8 -1.62 -32.97 6.84
N ALA A 9 -0.54 -33.26 6.12
CA ALA A 9 0.64 -32.41 6.06
C ALA A 9 0.40 -31.33 5.00
N ILE A 10 -0.20 -30.19 5.35
CA ILE A 10 -0.22 -29.00 4.47
C ILE A 10 -0.15 -27.72 5.32
N GLY A 11 0.92 -26.94 5.11
CA GLY A 11 1.00 -25.54 5.48
C GLY A 11 1.71 -25.25 6.80
N LYS A 12 3.04 -25.30 6.83
CA LYS A 12 3.81 -24.57 7.84
C LYS A 12 3.38 -23.10 7.71
N PRO A 13 2.87 -22.42 8.75
CA PRO A 13 2.50 -21.03 8.63
C PRO A 13 3.75 -20.24 8.28
N LEU A 14 3.65 -19.33 7.30
CA LEU A 14 4.55 -18.19 7.19
C LEU A 14 4.30 -17.29 8.41
N ARG A 15 4.71 -17.75 9.59
CA ARG A 15 4.94 -16.89 10.74
C ARG A 15 6.28 -16.23 10.52
N ASP A 16 6.31 -15.26 9.62
CA ASP A 16 7.44 -14.37 9.48
C ASP A 16 7.29 -13.25 10.51
N GLY A 17 7.67 -13.59 11.75
CA GLY A 17 8.28 -12.62 12.67
C GLY A 17 9.73 -12.30 12.28
N ASP A 18 10.09 -12.51 11.01
CA ASP A 18 11.45 -12.45 10.47
C ASP A 18 11.65 -11.16 9.65
N ALA A 19 11.11 -10.02 10.12
CA ALA A 19 11.44 -8.71 9.54
C ALA A 19 12.96 -8.49 9.48
N ASP A 20 13.70 -9.08 10.42
CA ASP A 20 15.16 -9.05 10.51
C ASP A 20 15.87 -9.91 9.45
N ARG A 21 15.22 -10.90 8.83
CA ARG A 21 15.89 -11.74 7.80
C ARG A 21 15.83 -11.17 6.39
N LEU A 22 14.84 -10.32 6.08
CA LEU A 22 14.69 -9.71 4.75
C LEU A 22 15.73 -8.61 4.49
N ALA A 23 16.32 -8.04 5.54
CA ALA A 23 17.27 -6.95 5.45
C ALA A 23 18.65 -7.35 4.88
N SER A 24 19.00 -8.63 4.86
CA SER A 24 20.39 -9.07 4.65
C SER A 24 20.76 -9.49 3.21
N ALA A 25 19.81 -9.56 2.28
CA ALA A 25 20.10 -10.07 0.92
C ALA A 25 19.42 -9.32 -0.24
N ILE A 26 18.58 -8.33 0.02
CA ILE A 26 17.85 -7.57 -1.02
C ILE A 26 18.03 -6.08 -0.73
N PRO A 27 18.41 -5.24 -1.72
CA PRO A 27 18.33 -3.79 -1.54
C PRO A 27 16.94 -3.43 -1.05
N LEU A 28 16.83 -2.83 0.14
CA LEU A 28 15.54 -2.48 0.75
C LEU A 28 14.70 -1.69 -0.26
N ASN A 29 13.63 -2.31 -0.76
CA ASN A 29 12.66 -1.61 -1.58
C ASN A 29 11.97 -0.59 -0.66
N PRO A 30 12.09 0.73 -0.93
CA PRO A 30 11.55 1.76 -0.04
C PRO A 30 10.02 1.76 0.05
N HIS A 31 9.35 0.91 -0.73
CA HIS A 31 7.90 0.76 -0.78
C HIS A 31 7.42 -0.62 -0.27
N LEU A 32 8.32 -1.46 0.27
CA LEU A 32 7.97 -2.81 0.73
C LEU A 32 6.90 -2.75 1.83
N GLY A 33 5.77 -3.45 1.62
CA GLY A 33 4.67 -3.54 2.59
C GLY A 33 3.75 -2.32 2.67
N GLY A 34 3.97 -1.28 1.86
CA GLY A 34 3.16 -0.06 1.87
C GLY A 34 1.98 -0.07 0.89
N THR A 35 0.90 0.63 1.25
CA THR A 35 -0.20 0.93 0.33
C THR A 35 0.20 2.06 -0.62
N LEU A 36 0.32 1.77 -1.91
CA LEU A 36 0.74 2.75 -2.92
C LEU A 36 -0.42 3.63 -3.36
N GLY A 37 -0.21 4.94 -3.44
CA GLY A 37 -1.27 5.86 -3.86
C GLY A 37 -0.84 7.32 -3.99
N ARG A 38 -1.60 8.14 -4.73
CA ARG A 38 -2.92 7.83 -5.34
C ARG A 38 -2.88 6.93 -6.58
N TYR A 39 -1.72 6.81 -7.22
CA TYR A 39 -1.55 5.99 -8.42
C TYR A 39 -0.32 5.12 -8.28
N ALA A 40 -0.49 3.80 -8.36
CA ALA A 40 0.62 2.87 -8.34
C ALA A 40 1.38 2.90 -9.68
N ASN A 41 2.71 2.75 -9.61
CA ASN A 41 3.61 2.80 -10.76
C ASN A 41 3.75 4.21 -11.37
N ARG A 42 4.19 4.29 -12.63
CA ARG A 42 4.68 5.51 -13.28
C ARG A 42 3.58 6.25 -14.04
N ILE A 43 3.53 7.56 -13.83
CA ILE A 43 2.86 8.52 -14.72
C ILE A 43 3.94 9.27 -15.49
N ALA A 44 3.87 9.16 -16.82
CA ALA A 44 4.86 9.72 -17.72
C ALA A 44 4.98 11.24 -17.51
N ARG A 45 6.21 11.70 -17.22
CA ARG A 45 6.51 13.14 -17.04
C ARG A 45 5.70 13.84 -15.94
N GLY A 46 5.03 13.08 -15.06
CA GLY A 46 4.12 13.61 -14.06
C GLY A 46 2.99 14.45 -14.66
N ARG A 47 2.45 14.04 -15.82
CA ARG A 47 1.40 14.78 -16.52
C ARG A 47 0.16 13.93 -16.68
N ILE A 48 -0.96 14.49 -16.27
CA ILE A 48 -2.29 13.94 -16.54
C ILE A 48 -3.18 15.06 -17.09
N SER A 49 -4.17 14.68 -17.88
CA SER A 49 -5.22 15.60 -18.33
C SER A 49 -6.56 15.07 -17.83
N ILE A 50 -7.32 15.92 -17.14
CA ILE A 50 -8.66 15.61 -16.63
C ILE A 50 -9.57 16.72 -17.15
N ASP A 51 -10.61 16.35 -17.88
CA ASP A 51 -11.56 17.28 -18.51
C ASP A 51 -10.89 18.41 -19.32
N GLY A 52 -9.78 18.08 -19.99
CA GLY A 52 -9.01 19.03 -20.81
C GLY A 52 -8.07 19.95 -20.03
N VAL A 53 -8.01 19.83 -18.70
CA VAL A 53 -7.08 20.57 -17.85
C VAL A 53 -5.83 19.73 -17.57
N GLU A 54 -4.65 20.27 -17.88
CA GLU A 54 -3.38 19.63 -17.55
C GLU A 54 -3.05 19.83 -16.06
N HIS A 55 -2.79 18.73 -15.36
CA HIS A 55 -2.26 18.73 -14.01
C HIS A 55 -0.81 18.22 -14.00
N ARG A 56 0.04 18.91 -13.24
CA ARG A 56 1.43 18.52 -13.01
C ARG A 56 1.58 17.89 -11.64
N LEU A 57 1.96 16.62 -11.66
CA LEU A 57 2.20 15.79 -10.50
C LEU A 57 3.66 15.89 -10.06
N ASP A 58 3.94 15.49 -8.83
CA ASP A 58 5.30 15.41 -8.31
C ASP A 58 6.11 14.34 -9.02
N VAL A 59 7.14 14.77 -9.74
CA VAL A 59 8.09 13.89 -10.42
C VAL A 59 9.18 13.49 -9.42
N ASN A 60 9.27 12.19 -9.13
CA ASN A 60 10.15 11.65 -8.09
C ASN A 60 11.13 10.58 -8.59
N LYS A 61 10.93 9.99 -9.78
CA LYS A 61 11.82 8.93 -10.28
C LYS A 61 11.95 8.96 -11.80
N ASP A 62 13.18 9.13 -12.29
CA ASP A 62 13.56 9.03 -13.70
C ASP A 62 12.66 9.89 -14.63
N GLY A 63 12.34 11.11 -14.18
CA GLY A 63 11.47 12.03 -14.92
C GLY A 63 9.97 11.71 -14.85
N ASN A 64 9.54 10.73 -14.07
CA ASN A 64 8.14 10.32 -13.90
C ASN A 64 7.66 10.52 -12.46
N THR A 65 6.33 10.54 -12.28
CA THR A 65 5.70 10.34 -10.97
C THR A 65 5.57 8.86 -10.74
N LEU A 66 6.30 8.30 -9.79
CA LEU A 66 6.26 6.90 -9.39
C LEU A 66 5.50 6.77 -8.06
N HIS A 67 4.57 5.83 -7.99
CA HIS A 67 3.85 5.45 -6.76
C HIS A 67 3.18 6.62 -6.04
N GLY A 68 2.60 7.54 -6.81
CA GLY A 68 1.87 8.69 -6.28
C GLY A 68 2.74 9.84 -5.78
N GLY A 69 4.05 9.81 -6.02
CA GLY A 69 4.97 10.91 -5.73
C GLY A 69 5.81 10.69 -4.48
N ARG A 70 6.60 11.70 -4.10
CA ARG A 70 7.63 11.61 -3.04
C ARG A 70 7.07 11.36 -1.64
N ARG A 71 5.81 11.75 -1.40
CA ARG A 71 5.05 11.50 -0.16
C ARG A 71 3.73 10.79 -0.47
N GLY A 72 3.79 9.78 -1.34
CA GLY A 72 2.67 8.89 -1.63
C GLY A 72 2.15 8.17 -0.39
N PHE A 73 1.05 7.44 -0.56
CA PHE A 73 0.28 6.85 0.54
C PHE A 73 1.06 5.89 1.45
N ASP A 74 2.12 5.27 0.92
CA ASP A 74 3.02 4.37 1.64
C ASP A 74 3.90 5.10 2.68
N ARG A 75 3.87 6.44 2.66
CA ARG A 75 4.66 7.31 3.54
C ARG A 75 3.80 8.18 4.45
N GLN A 76 2.50 7.93 4.47
CA GLN A 76 1.53 8.69 5.27
C GLN A 76 1.11 7.86 6.49
N VAL A 77 0.72 8.54 7.56
CA VAL A 77 0.12 7.88 8.74
C VAL A 77 -1.37 7.76 8.51
N TRP A 78 -1.88 6.54 8.45
CA TRP A 78 -3.29 6.25 8.28
C TRP A 78 -3.99 6.21 9.65
N LYS A 79 -5.22 6.70 9.69
CA LYS A 79 -6.10 6.57 10.87
C LYS A 79 -6.68 5.16 10.89
N ILE A 80 -6.96 4.64 12.07
CA ILE A 80 -7.82 3.45 12.23
C ILE A 80 -9.23 3.97 12.47
N ILE A 81 -10.17 3.55 11.64
CA ILE A 81 -11.58 3.98 11.74
C ILE A 81 -12.52 2.85 12.17
N GLU A 82 -12.09 1.60 12.03
CA GLU A 82 -12.83 0.42 12.48
C GLU A 82 -11.86 -0.69 12.89
N LEU A 83 -12.23 -1.42 13.94
CA LEU A 83 -11.52 -2.60 14.42
C LEU A 83 -12.58 -3.63 14.86
N VAL A 84 -12.53 -4.81 14.26
CA VAL A 84 -13.29 -5.99 14.70
C VAL A 84 -12.27 -7.02 15.15
N ASP A 85 -12.49 -7.57 16.35
CA ASP A 85 -11.66 -8.62 16.94
C ASP A 85 -12.61 -9.59 17.65
N ASP A 86 -13.00 -10.65 16.93
CA ASP A 86 -13.81 -11.75 17.45
C ASP A 86 -13.04 -13.08 17.35
N ASP A 87 -13.61 -14.16 17.91
CA ASP A 87 -12.92 -15.46 18.03
C ASP A 87 -12.49 -16.06 16.68
N ASP A 88 -13.16 -15.69 15.57
CA ASP A 88 -12.96 -16.27 14.24
C ASP A 88 -12.45 -15.24 13.19
N LEU A 89 -12.52 -13.94 13.49
CA LEU A 89 -12.25 -12.85 12.56
C LEU A 89 -11.62 -11.62 13.25
N ALA A 90 -10.49 -11.17 12.70
CA ALA A 90 -9.91 -9.88 13.00
C ALA A 90 -9.88 -9.01 11.72
N THR A 91 -10.48 -7.82 11.77
CA THR A 91 -10.44 -6.82 10.68
C THR A 91 -10.04 -5.46 11.21
N ILE A 92 -9.38 -4.68 10.36
CA ILE A 92 -8.99 -3.31 10.64
C ILE A 92 -9.25 -2.48 9.39
N THR A 93 -9.98 -1.39 9.53
CA THR A 93 -10.20 -0.42 8.44
C THR A 93 -9.34 0.81 8.71
N PHE A 94 -8.46 1.11 7.76
CA PHE A 94 -7.63 2.30 7.80
C PHE A 94 -8.29 3.43 7.00
N GLU A 95 -7.97 4.68 7.29
CA GLU A 95 -8.42 5.82 6.48
C GLU A 95 -7.29 6.84 6.30
N LEU A 96 -7.15 7.35 5.08
CA LEU A 96 -6.30 8.48 4.74
C LEU A 96 -7.06 9.49 3.89
N THR A 97 -7.08 10.75 4.34
CA THR A 97 -7.54 11.88 3.52
C THR A 97 -6.36 12.53 2.83
N SER A 98 -6.31 12.44 1.51
CA SER A 98 -5.38 13.19 0.66
C SER A 98 -6.13 14.42 0.12
N PRO A 99 -5.74 15.65 0.49
CA PRO A 99 -6.45 16.86 0.09
C PRO A 99 -6.27 17.18 -1.41
N ASP A 100 -7.12 18.03 -1.96
CA ASP A 100 -6.92 18.61 -3.30
C ASP A 100 -5.51 19.22 -3.45
N GLY A 101 -4.86 18.89 -4.56
CA GLY A 101 -3.49 19.31 -4.87
C GLY A 101 -2.39 18.48 -4.19
N ASP A 102 -2.71 17.47 -3.38
CA ASP A 102 -1.71 16.62 -2.75
C ASP A 102 -0.89 15.86 -3.80
N MET A 103 0.43 16.02 -3.73
CA MET A 103 1.40 15.65 -4.77
C MET A 103 1.04 16.10 -6.21
N GLY A 104 0.22 17.14 -6.34
CA GLY A 104 -0.27 17.69 -7.60
C GLY A 104 -1.53 17.02 -8.15
N PHE A 105 -2.07 15.99 -7.47
CA PHE A 105 -3.32 15.36 -7.89
C PHE A 105 -4.52 16.27 -7.56
N PRO A 106 -5.44 16.50 -8.51
CA PRO A 106 -6.65 17.26 -8.23
C PRO A 106 -7.66 16.43 -7.43
N GLY A 107 -8.55 17.13 -6.73
CA GLY A 107 -9.61 16.60 -5.89
C GLY A 107 -9.12 16.11 -4.53
N THR A 108 -10.00 16.17 -3.53
CA THR A 108 -9.78 15.49 -2.25
C THR A 108 -10.20 14.02 -2.39
N VAL A 109 -9.37 13.10 -1.91
CA VAL A 109 -9.68 11.66 -1.84
C VAL A 109 -9.62 11.21 -0.39
N THR A 110 -10.67 10.51 0.05
CA THR A 110 -10.65 9.68 1.25
C THR A 110 -10.48 8.23 0.81
N ALA A 111 -9.36 7.61 1.16
CA ALA A 111 -9.07 6.21 0.89
C ALA A 111 -9.28 5.38 2.16
N GLN A 112 -9.84 4.18 2.00
CA GLN A 112 -10.08 3.19 3.05
C GLN A 112 -9.63 1.80 2.59
#